data_AF-A0A0C5BYV3-F1
#
_entry.id   AF-A0A0C5BYV3-F1
#
_cell.length_a   1.000
_cell.length_b   1.000
_cell.length_c   1.000
_cell.angle_alpha   90.00
_cell.angle_beta   90.00
_cell.angle_gamma   90.00
#
_symmetry.space_group_name_H-M   'P 1'
#
loop_
_entity.id
_entity.type
_entity.pdbx_description
1 polymer ?
#
loop_
_entity_poly.entity_id
_entity_poly.type
_entity_poly.pdbx_seq_one_letter_code
_entity_poly.pdbx_strand_id
1 'polypeptide(L)'
;MNIMNWKKTIPKKIKNAIKLVSIRVNTYRDNKCQVNGIENYKRVLHIWDTAGVASLLSRELNKNGYESHVIMRTIHDPFGMTKYYQQESVDMGGKEYLYYCKRQAKDYGIIHIHGIHKIVPEYKKIFPNKKIILQFHGSDLIKPNNEKELVECSSHADAIICSTPDLEEHVLKHPELPKPYVCSNAIDTELFRPMPEIEKKLRKHFT
;
A
#
# COMPACT_ATOMS: atom_id res chain seq x y z
N MET A 1 -10.02 33.04 -6.17
CA MET A 1 -10.33 31.65 -5.77
C MET A 1 -9.27 31.22 -4.76
N ASN A 2 -9.63 31.16 -3.47
CA ASN A 2 -8.69 30.93 -2.38
C ASN A 2 -8.20 29.47 -2.38
N ILE A 3 -6.89 29.26 -2.54
CA ILE A 3 -6.27 27.93 -2.45
C ILE A 3 -6.29 27.51 -0.98
N MET A 4 -7.13 26.52 -0.67
CA MET A 4 -7.23 25.92 0.65
C MET A 4 -5.89 25.28 1.06
N ASN A 5 -5.40 25.68 2.23
CA ASN A 5 -4.18 25.18 2.85
C ASN A 5 -4.39 23.73 3.35
N TRP A 6 -4.19 22.75 2.47
CA TRP A 6 -4.43 21.31 2.71
C TRP A 6 -3.62 20.72 3.89
N LYS A 7 -2.58 21.41 4.37
CA LYS A 7 -1.83 20.99 5.57
C LYS A 7 -2.65 21.04 6.87
N LYS A 8 -3.86 21.61 6.87
CA LYS A 8 -4.69 21.77 8.09
C LYS A 8 -5.82 20.75 8.29
N THR A 9 -6.04 19.80 7.37
CA THR A 9 -7.18 18.88 7.48
C THR A 9 -6.79 17.43 7.21
N ILE A 10 -5.90 16.90 8.05
CA ILE A 10 -5.95 15.45 8.33
C ILE A 10 -7.22 15.22 9.16
N PRO A 11 -8.21 14.44 8.67
CA PRO A 11 -9.44 14.16 9.39
C PRO A 11 -9.16 13.65 10.80
N LYS A 12 -9.95 14.09 11.79
CA LYS A 12 -9.79 13.69 13.20
C LYS A 12 -9.73 12.17 13.39
N LYS A 13 -10.39 11.39 12.53
CA LYS A 13 -10.33 9.92 12.49
C LYS A 13 -8.97 9.37 12.04
N ILE A 14 -8.32 9.98 11.05
CA ILE A 14 -6.96 9.62 10.60
C ILE A 14 -5.92 10.06 11.65
N LYS A 15 -6.09 11.25 12.24
CA LYS A 15 -5.29 11.64 13.41
C LYS A 15 -5.47 10.63 14.55
N ASN A 16 -6.68 10.13 14.82
CA ASN A 16 -6.91 9.14 15.88
C ASN A 16 -6.35 7.75 15.54
N ALA A 17 -6.38 7.32 14.28
CA ALA A 17 -5.73 6.08 13.85
C ALA A 17 -4.21 6.17 13.95
N ILE A 18 -3.62 7.28 13.47
CA ILE A 18 -2.18 7.58 13.63
C ILE A 18 -1.83 7.75 15.11
N LYS A 19 -2.69 8.37 15.93
CA LYS A 19 -2.49 8.58 17.37
C LYS A 19 -2.66 7.31 18.19
N LEU A 20 -3.51 6.36 17.79
CA LEU A 20 -3.56 5.01 18.37
C LEU A 20 -2.31 4.21 18.05
N VAL A 21 -1.76 4.38 16.84
CA VAL A 21 -0.47 3.81 16.44
C VAL A 21 0.70 4.52 17.15
N SER A 22 0.65 5.83 17.39
CA SER A 22 1.76 6.61 17.97
C SER A 22 1.72 6.80 19.50
N ILE A 23 0.57 6.69 20.18
CA ILE A 23 0.48 6.64 21.65
C ILE A 23 1.11 5.35 22.19
N ARG A 24 1.16 4.27 21.40
CA ARG A 24 1.96 3.08 21.75
C ARG A 24 3.45 3.21 21.45
N VAL A 25 3.90 4.29 20.79
CA VAL A 25 5.28 4.47 20.29
C VAL A 25 6.05 5.56 21.04
N ASN A 26 5.37 6.46 21.77
CA ASN A 26 5.98 7.64 22.38
C ASN A 26 6.78 7.42 23.69
N THR A 27 7.11 6.19 24.07
CA THR A 27 8.03 5.91 25.21
C THR A 27 9.43 5.45 24.79
N TYR A 28 9.75 5.35 23.49
CA TYR A 28 11.02 4.77 23.03
C TYR A 28 11.77 5.72 22.12
N ARG A 29 12.12 6.91 22.64
CA ARG A 29 12.88 7.90 21.88
C ARG A 29 14.39 7.86 22.08
N ASP A 30 14.88 7.07 23.03
CA ASP A 30 16.32 6.98 23.27
C ASP A 30 16.80 5.53 23.32
N ASN A 31 17.88 5.30 22.58
CA ASN A 31 18.78 4.16 22.59
C ASN A 31 18.37 2.91 21.81
N LYS A 32 19.31 2.47 20.97
CA LYS A 32 19.52 1.13 20.39
C LYS A 32 18.57 0.08 20.98
N CYS A 33 17.43 -0.13 20.35
CA CYS A 33 16.35 -0.91 20.94
C CYS A 33 16.33 -2.35 20.39
N GLN A 34 17.42 -3.08 20.61
CA GLN A 34 17.42 -4.54 20.53
C GLN A 34 16.49 -5.09 21.60
N VAL A 35 15.23 -5.30 21.25
CA VAL A 35 14.27 -6.06 22.05
C VAL A 35 13.65 -7.09 21.13
N ASN A 36 13.93 -8.36 21.41
CA ASN A 36 13.40 -9.53 20.71
C ASN A 36 11.89 -9.37 20.45
N GLY A 37 11.52 -9.02 19.21
CA GLY A 37 10.14 -9.09 18.71
C GLY A 37 9.46 -7.77 18.29
N ILE A 38 9.97 -6.58 18.62
CA ILE A 38 9.27 -5.30 18.32
C ILE A 38 9.82 -4.56 17.09
N GLU A 39 11.08 -4.79 16.71
CA GLU A 39 11.75 -4.07 15.60
C GLU A 39 11.16 -4.36 14.21
N ASN A 40 10.49 -5.50 14.02
CA ASN A 40 10.11 -5.95 12.68
C ASN A 40 8.97 -5.13 12.04
N TYR A 41 8.11 -4.48 12.83
CA TYR A 41 6.95 -3.72 12.30
C TYR A 41 7.31 -2.46 11.53
N LYS A 42 8.54 -1.95 11.67
CA LYS A 42 9.04 -0.85 10.84
C LYS A 42 9.45 -1.31 9.44
N ARG A 43 9.48 -2.62 9.20
CA ARG A 43 9.86 -3.20 7.91
C ARG A 43 8.62 -3.65 7.15
N VAL A 44 8.38 -3.04 6.01
CA VAL A 44 7.20 -3.27 5.17
C VAL A 44 7.61 -3.79 3.80
N LEU A 45 7.17 -5.00 3.46
CA LEU A 45 7.32 -5.53 2.12
C LEU A 45 6.04 -5.30 1.33
N HIS A 46 6.13 -4.54 0.26
CA HIS A 46 5.07 -4.44 -0.73
C HIS A 46 5.28 -5.48 -1.83
N ILE A 47 4.23 -6.24 -2.13
CA ILE A 47 4.22 -7.22 -3.20
C ILE A 47 3.25 -6.71 -4.26
N TRP A 48 3.78 -6.56 -5.47
CA TRP A 48 3.12 -5.91 -6.60
C TRP A 48 3.08 -4.38 -6.49
N ASP A 49 2.94 -3.71 -7.64
CA ASP A 49 2.89 -2.25 -7.71
C ASP A 49 1.93 -1.76 -8.80
N THR A 50 0.68 -1.54 -8.42
CA THR A 50 -0.33 -1.03 -9.35
C THR A 50 -0.09 0.46 -9.60
N ALA A 51 0.30 0.81 -10.82
CA ALA A 51 0.51 2.18 -11.29
C ALA A 51 1.51 3.01 -10.44
N GLY A 52 2.48 2.35 -9.79
CA GLY A 52 3.47 3.03 -8.95
C GLY A 52 2.97 3.42 -7.55
N VAL A 53 1.75 3.02 -7.16
CA VAL A 53 1.18 3.36 -5.86
C VAL A 53 1.98 2.74 -4.71
N ALA A 54 2.39 1.47 -4.83
CA ALA A 54 3.18 0.81 -3.80
C ALA A 54 4.55 1.48 -3.68
N SER A 55 5.18 1.82 -4.80
CA SER A 55 6.47 2.52 -4.83
C SER A 55 6.41 3.90 -4.18
N LEU A 56 5.38 4.68 -4.48
CA LEU A 56 5.17 5.98 -3.86
C LEU A 56 4.93 5.87 -2.35
N LEU A 57 4.08 4.92 -1.93
CA LEU A 57 3.85 4.64 -0.51
C LEU A 57 5.14 4.23 0.20
N SER A 58 5.94 3.37 -0.42
CA SER A 58 7.22 2.92 0.10
C SER A 58 8.20 4.09 0.29
N ARG A 59 8.32 4.97 -0.70
CA ARG A 59 9.11 6.21 -0.59
C ARG A 59 8.68 7.05 0.61
N GLU A 60 7.37 7.28 0.78
CA GLU A 60 6.88 8.10 1.89
C GLU A 60 7.07 7.39 3.24
N LEU A 61 6.92 6.07 3.32
CA LEU A 61 7.24 5.30 4.53
C LEU A 61 8.74 5.44 4.88
N ASN A 62 9.63 5.32 3.89
CA ASN A 62 11.07 5.47 4.08
C ASN A 62 11.44 6.87 4.58
N LYS A 63 10.84 7.92 4.00
CA LYS A 63 10.98 9.31 4.50
C LYS A 63 10.54 9.45 5.96
N ASN A 64 9.62 8.60 6.44
CA ASN A 64 9.12 8.59 7.81
C ASN A 64 9.84 7.57 8.73
N GLY A 65 11.01 7.06 8.33
CA GLY A 65 11.86 6.21 9.17
C GLY A 65 11.42 4.75 9.25
N TYR A 66 10.63 4.28 8.27
CA TYR A 66 10.40 2.86 8.02
C TYR A 66 11.47 2.32 7.04
N GLU A 67 11.58 1.00 6.98
CA GLU A 67 12.31 0.29 5.93
C GLU A 67 11.27 -0.43 5.06
N SER A 68 10.90 0.22 3.96
CA SER A 68 9.88 -0.25 3.04
C SER A 68 10.52 -0.56 1.68
N HIS A 69 10.16 -1.71 1.13
CA HIS A 69 10.61 -2.17 -0.18
C HIS A 69 9.43 -2.66 -1.00
N VAL A 70 9.49 -2.46 -2.31
CA VAL A 70 8.52 -2.96 -3.28
C VAL A 70 9.21 -3.94 -4.21
N ILE A 71 8.58 -5.09 -4.41
CA ILE A 71 9.00 -6.08 -5.40
C ILE A 71 7.91 -6.17 -6.47
N MET A 72 8.30 -5.98 -7.72
CA MET A 72 7.43 -6.05 -8.89
C MET A 72 8.11 -6.84 -10.02
N ARG A 73 7.32 -7.47 -10.89
CA ARG A 73 7.87 -8.13 -12.09
C ARG A 73 8.09 -7.10 -13.19
N THR A 74 9.27 -7.12 -13.81
CA THR A 74 9.64 -6.17 -14.87
C THR A 74 8.64 -6.15 -16.03
N ILE A 75 8.11 -7.31 -16.43
CA ILE A 75 7.11 -7.41 -17.51
C ILE A 75 5.79 -6.66 -17.22
N HIS A 76 5.51 -6.37 -15.94
CA HIS A 76 4.33 -5.63 -15.50
C HIS A 76 4.64 -4.18 -15.12
N ASP A 77 5.88 -3.72 -15.32
CA ASP A 77 6.30 -2.32 -15.16
C ASP A 77 6.82 -1.74 -16.49
N PRO A 78 5.97 -1.62 -17.53
CA PRO A 78 6.40 -1.16 -18.85
C PRO A 78 6.86 0.31 -18.86
N PHE A 79 6.53 1.08 -17.82
CA PHE A 79 6.86 2.51 -17.70
C PHE A 79 8.05 2.75 -16.76
N GLY A 80 8.63 1.72 -16.15
CA GLY A 80 9.77 1.83 -15.26
C GLY A 80 9.48 2.59 -13.96
N MET A 81 8.25 2.52 -13.46
CA MET A 81 7.81 3.17 -12.23
C MET A 81 8.61 2.68 -11.02
N THR A 82 8.83 1.37 -10.94
CA THR A 82 9.59 0.75 -9.85
C THR A 82 11.03 1.27 -9.86
N LYS A 83 11.65 1.36 -11.03
CA LYS A 83 12.99 1.95 -11.19
C LYS A 83 13.03 3.44 -10.84
N TYR A 84 12.04 4.22 -11.28
CA TYR A 84 11.95 5.65 -11.00
C TYR A 84 11.95 5.94 -9.50
N TYR A 85 11.22 5.14 -8.72
CA TYR A 85 11.15 5.23 -7.25
C TYR A 85 12.22 4.42 -6.51
N GLN A 86 13.26 3.93 -7.21
CA GLN A 86 14.38 3.18 -6.63
C GLN A 86 13.94 1.91 -5.89
N GLN A 87 12.97 1.20 -6.46
CA GLN A 87 12.43 -0.07 -5.96
C GLN A 87 12.92 -1.25 -6.81
N GLU A 88 12.58 -2.47 -6.39
CA GLU A 88 13.07 -3.68 -7.03
C GLU A 88 12.11 -4.20 -8.12
N SER A 89 12.59 -4.21 -9.36
CA SER A 89 11.94 -4.90 -10.49
C SER A 89 12.71 -6.16 -10.84
N VAL A 90 12.04 -7.32 -10.86
CA VAL A 90 12.66 -8.61 -11.15
C VAL A 90 12.17 -9.19 -12.48
N ASP A 91 13.11 -9.65 -13.30
CA ASP A 91 12.81 -10.35 -14.54
C ASP A 91 12.76 -11.86 -14.28
N MET A 92 11.56 -12.36 -13.99
CA MET A 92 11.34 -13.79 -13.75
C MET A 92 9.89 -14.20 -14.03
N GLY A 93 9.68 -15.51 -14.15
CA GLY A 93 8.36 -16.11 -14.28
C GLY A 93 7.49 -15.90 -13.03
N GLY A 94 6.19 -16.15 -13.17
CA GLY A 94 5.22 -15.89 -12.09
C GLY A 94 5.45 -16.76 -10.85
N LYS A 95 5.83 -18.03 -11.01
CA LYS A 95 6.06 -18.95 -9.88
C LYS A 95 7.35 -18.61 -9.16
N GLU A 96 8.40 -18.33 -9.93
CA GLU A 96 9.71 -17.88 -9.46
C GLU A 96 9.58 -16.58 -8.67
N TYR A 97 8.79 -15.63 -9.19
CA TYR A 97 8.45 -14.38 -8.50
C TYR A 97 7.79 -14.62 -7.15
N LEU A 98 6.75 -15.45 -7.08
CA LEU A 98 6.08 -15.73 -5.81
C LEU A 98 7.00 -16.42 -4.80
N TYR A 99 7.88 -17.31 -5.26
CA TYR A 99 8.91 -17.92 -4.41
C TYR A 99 9.92 -16.89 -3.90
N TYR A 100 10.36 -15.97 -4.77
CA TYR A 100 11.24 -14.88 -4.43
C TYR A 100 10.62 -13.96 -3.36
N CYS A 101 9.40 -13.48 -3.58
CA CYS A 101 8.67 -12.65 -2.62
C CYS A 101 8.49 -13.36 -1.27
N LYS A 102 8.19 -14.66 -1.26
CA LYS A 102 8.09 -15.45 -0.01
C LYS A 102 9.41 -15.51 0.73
N ARG A 103 10.54 -15.63 0.03
CA ARG A 103 11.86 -15.59 0.67
C ARG A 103 12.12 -14.22 1.31
N GLN A 104 11.87 -13.15 0.56
CA GLN A 104 12.08 -11.78 1.05
C GLN A 104 11.19 -11.47 2.25
N ALA A 105 9.92 -11.90 2.21
CA ALA A 105 8.95 -11.67 3.29
C ALA A 105 9.40 -12.15 4.69
N LYS A 106 10.36 -13.08 4.78
CA LYS A 106 10.92 -13.55 6.06
C LYS A 106 11.53 -12.40 6.88
N ASP A 107 12.06 -11.39 6.23
CA ASP A 107 12.78 -10.30 6.88
C ASP A 107 11.89 -9.10 7.24
N TYR A 108 10.60 -9.13 6.92
CA TYR A 108 9.70 -7.99 7.15
C TYR A 108 8.66 -8.26 8.24
N GLY A 109 8.22 -7.26 9.01
CA GLY A 109 7.13 -7.45 9.97
C GLY A 109 5.74 -7.34 9.35
N ILE A 110 5.64 -6.57 8.26
CA ILE A 110 4.39 -6.32 7.54
C ILE A 110 4.56 -6.72 6.08
N ILE A 111 3.56 -7.42 5.56
CA ILE A 111 3.45 -7.79 4.14
C ILE A 111 2.22 -7.10 3.58
N HIS A 112 2.43 -6.19 2.63
CA HIS A 112 1.39 -5.40 2.00
C HIS A 112 1.21 -5.83 0.54
N ILE A 113 0.09 -6.47 0.22
CA ILE A 113 -0.17 -7.07 -1.08
C ILE A 113 -1.13 -6.16 -1.85
N HIS A 114 -0.76 -5.80 -3.08
CA HIS A 114 -1.57 -4.93 -3.94
C HIS A 114 -2.30 -5.77 -5.01
N GLY A 115 -3.62 -5.94 -4.87
CA GLY A 115 -4.52 -6.59 -5.85
C GLY A 115 -4.45 -8.13 -5.92
N ILE A 116 -3.32 -8.76 -5.60
CA ILE A 116 -3.11 -10.22 -5.75
C ILE A 116 -3.66 -11.02 -4.55
N HIS A 117 -4.96 -11.00 -4.33
CA HIS A 117 -5.60 -11.68 -3.18
C HIS A 117 -5.25 -13.18 -3.07
N LYS A 118 -5.06 -13.88 -4.19
CA LYS A 118 -4.83 -15.34 -4.23
C LYS A 118 -3.64 -15.83 -3.41
N ILE A 119 -2.66 -14.98 -3.14
CA ILE A 119 -1.45 -15.38 -2.37
C ILE A 119 -1.65 -15.22 -0.86
N VAL A 120 -2.68 -14.48 -0.41
CA VAL A 120 -2.90 -14.15 1.00
C VAL A 120 -2.99 -15.39 1.89
N PRO A 121 -3.76 -16.45 1.54
CA PRO A 121 -3.85 -17.64 2.40
C PRO A 121 -2.51 -18.34 2.60
N GLU A 122 -1.73 -18.50 1.53
CA GLU A 122 -0.41 -19.13 1.60
C GLU A 122 0.53 -18.31 2.49
N TYR A 123 0.55 -16.99 2.31
CA TYR A 123 1.38 -16.10 3.12
C TYR A 123 0.96 -16.12 4.58
N LYS A 124 -0.36 -16.15 4.88
CA LYS A 124 -0.84 -16.23 6.27
C LYS A 124 -0.48 -17.56 6.93
N LYS A 125 -0.52 -18.66 6.17
CA LYS A 125 -0.09 -19.98 6.64
C LYS A 125 1.41 -20.05 6.95
N ILE A 126 2.25 -19.48 6.09
CA ILE A 126 3.71 -19.49 6.27
C ILE A 126 4.14 -18.50 7.36
N PHE A 127 3.45 -17.37 7.46
CA PHE A 127 3.80 -16.26 8.35
C PHE A 127 2.64 -15.90 9.30
N PRO A 128 2.21 -16.81 10.19
CA PRO A 128 1.01 -16.62 11.00
C PRO A 128 1.09 -15.37 11.90
N ASN A 129 2.28 -15.02 12.37
CA ASN A 129 2.53 -13.89 13.27
C ASN A 129 2.74 -12.55 12.55
N LYS A 130 2.94 -12.54 11.23
CA LYS A 130 3.12 -11.30 10.48
C LYS A 130 1.77 -10.68 10.15
N LYS A 131 1.75 -9.36 10.00
CA LYS A 131 0.56 -8.63 9.56
C LYS A 131 0.51 -8.60 8.05
N ILE A 132 -0.59 -9.09 7.49
CA ILE A 132 -0.84 -9.09 6.06
C ILE A 132 -1.93 -8.08 5.75
N ILE A 133 -1.59 -7.08 4.96
CA ILE A 133 -2.51 -6.05 4.47
C ILE A 133 -2.78 -6.36 3.00
N LEU A 134 -4.06 -6.41 2.63
CA LEU A 134 -4.49 -6.54 1.23
C LEU A 134 -5.08 -5.21 0.76
N GLN A 135 -4.55 -4.63 -0.30
CA GLN A 135 -5.05 -3.39 -0.89
C GLN A 135 -5.66 -3.63 -2.26
N PHE A 136 -6.90 -3.18 -2.44
CA PHE A 136 -7.61 -3.19 -3.71
C PHE A 136 -7.56 -1.80 -4.37
N HIS A 137 -7.29 -1.78 -5.68
CA HIS A 137 -7.12 -0.54 -6.47
C HIS A 137 -8.23 -0.32 -7.52
N GLY A 138 -9.21 -1.23 -7.66
CA GLY A 138 -10.28 -1.08 -8.64
C GLY A 138 -10.90 -2.41 -9.07
N SER A 139 -10.67 -2.78 -10.35
CA SER A 139 -11.36 -3.89 -11.03
C SER A 139 -11.25 -5.24 -10.33
N ASP A 140 -10.17 -5.46 -9.59
CA ASP A 140 -9.91 -6.70 -8.85
C ASP A 140 -11.07 -7.09 -7.92
N LEU A 141 -11.79 -6.09 -7.41
CA LEU A 141 -12.92 -6.25 -6.49
C LEU A 141 -14.29 -6.04 -7.16
N ILE A 142 -14.37 -5.18 -8.19
CA ILE A 142 -15.66 -4.85 -8.84
C ILE A 142 -16.14 -5.97 -9.77
N LYS A 143 -15.20 -6.61 -10.49
CA LYS A 143 -15.50 -7.70 -11.43
C LYS A 143 -14.56 -8.87 -11.18
N PRO A 144 -14.69 -9.55 -10.03
CA PRO A 144 -13.83 -10.69 -9.74
C PRO A 144 -14.11 -11.79 -10.75
N ASN A 145 -13.04 -12.42 -11.26
CA ASN A 145 -13.18 -13.63 -12.08
C ASN A 145 -13.85 -14.77 -11.30
N ASN A 146 -13.69 -14.77 -9.98
CA ASN A 146 -14.29 -15.71 -9.06
C ASN A 146 -14.51 -15.03 -7.70
N GLU A 147 -15.75 -14.62 -7.43
CA GLU A 147 -16.12 -13.91 -6.19
C GLU A 147 -15.87 -14.76 -4.94
N LYS A 148 -16.20 -16.06 -5.00
CA LYS A 148 -15.96 -16.99 -3.88
C LYS A 148 -14.47 -17.07 -3.54
N GLU A 149 -13.62 -17.20 -4.55
CA GLU A 149 -12.16 -17.23 -4.37
C GLU A 149 -11.63 -15.91 -3.80
N LEU A 150 -12.13 -14.77 -4.29
CA LEU A 150 -11.77 -13.46 -3.77
C LEU A 150 -12.07 -13.37 -2.28
N VAL A 151 -13.28 -13.74 -1.88
CA VAL A 151 -13.73 -13.71 -0.48
C VAL A 151 -12.89 -14.65 0.38
N GLU A 152 -12.78 -15.91 -0.02
CA GLU A 152 -12.02 -16.94 0.70
C GLU A 152 -10.57 -16.49 0.91
N CYS A 153 -9.90 -16.02 -0.14
CA CYS A 153 -8.53 -15.58 -0.05
C CYS A 153 -8.37 -14.33 0.82
N SER A 154 -9.25 -13.34 0.65
CA SER A 154 -9.15 -12.04 1.33
C SER A 154 -9.48 -12.13 2.81
N SER A 155 -10.31 -13.10 3.23
CA SER A 155 -10.64 -13.35 4.64
C SER A 155 -9.41 -13.67 5.53
N HIS A 156 -8.29 -14.08 4.91
CA HIS A 156 -7.05 -14.40 5.61
C HIS A 156 -6.17 -13.17 5.90
N ALA A 157 -6.51 -12.00 5.35
CA ALA A 157 -5.78 -10.75 5.61
C ALA A 157 -6.05 -10.24 7.03
N ASP A 158 -5.06 -9.58 7.65
CA ASP A 158 -5.24 -8.89 8.93
C ASP A 158 -5.96 -7.54 8.75
N ALA A 159 -5.88 -6.93 7.55
CA ALA A 159 -6.58 -5.72 7.19
C ALA A 159 -6.80 -5.64 5.67
N ILE A 160 -7.88 -4.97 5.27
CA ILE A 160 -8.17 -4.64 3.87
C ILE A 160 -8.15 -3.13 3.69
N ILE A 161 -7.50 -2.65 2.61
CA ILE A 161 -7.50 -1.25 2.19
C ILE A 161 -8.19 -1.15 0.83
N CYS A 162 -9.07 -0.16 0.69
CA CYS A 162 -9.77 0.16 -0.55
C CYS A 162 -9.39 1.56 -1.03
N SER A 163 -9.12 1.73 -2.33
CA SER A 163 -8.74 3.04 -2.88
C SER A 163 -9.89 4.05 -2.96
N THR A 164 -11.14 3.61 -2.89
CA THR A 164 -12.32 4.48 -3.03
C THR A 164 -13.49 3.98 -2.18
N PRO A 165 -14.46 4.85 -1.84
CA PRO A 165 -15.65 4.45 -1.08
C PRO A 165 -16.51 3.39 -1.77
N ASP A 166 -16.65 3.42 -3.10
CA ASP A 166 -17.41 2.40 -3.84
C ASP A 166 -16.80 1.00 -3.68
N LEU A 167 -15.47 0.89 -3.63
CA LEU A 167 -14.80 -0.38 -3.32
C LEU A 167 -15.08 -0.83 -1.88
N GLU A 168 -15.21 0.09 -0.93
CA GLU A 168 -15.61 -0.23 0.45
C GLU A 168 -16.96 -0.95 0.47
N GLU A 169 -17.94 -0.44 -0.27
CA GLU A 169 -19.28 -1.03 -0.37
C GLU A 169 -19.23 -2.47 -0.89
N HIS A 170 -18.32 -2.78 -1.81
CA HIS A 170 -18.11 -4.15 -2.29
C HIS A 170 -17.58 -5.07 -1.18
N VAL A 171 -16.58 -4.63 -0.40
CA VAL A 171 -16.08 -5.43 0.73
C VAL A 171 -17.15 -5.61 1.81
N LEU A 172 -17.94 -4.57 2.10
CA LEU A 172 -18.98 -4.60 3.13
C LEU A 172 -20.15 -5.53 2.83
N LYS A 173 -20.32 -5.98 1.57
CA LYS A 173 -21.27 -7.05 1.22
C LYS A 173 -20.87 -8.42 1.78
N HIS A 174 -19.62 -8.57 2.19
CA HIS A 174 -19.02 -9.82 2.66
C HIS A 174 -18.62 -9.69 4.14
N PRO A 175 -19.52 -9.99 5.09
CA PRO A 175 -19.26 -9.82 6.52
C PRO A 175 -18.11 -10.69 7.07
N GLU A 176 -17.72 -11.73 6.33
CA GLU A 176 -16.56 -12.59 6.59
C GLU A 176 -15.21 -11.89 6.35
N LEU A 177 -15.20 -10.77 5.62
CA LEU A 177 -13.99 -10.03 5.35
C LEU A 177 -13.64 -9.07 6.50
N PRO A 178 -12.34 -8.82 6.74
CA PRO A 178 -11.92 -7.73 7.61
C PRO A 178 -12.57 -6.41 7.20
N LYS A 179 -13.01 -5.63 8.19
CA LYS A 179 -13.55 -4.30 7.95
C LYS A 179 -12.56 -3.48 7.10
N PRO A 180 -12.97 -2.94 5.94
CA PRO A 180 -12.08 -2.19 5.06
C PRO A 180 -11.71 -0.83 5.65
N TYR A 181 -10.55 -0.33 5.22
CA TYR A 181 -10.13 1.06 5.39
C TYR A 181 -10.12 1.73 4.03
N VAL A 182 -10.79 2.88 3.90
CA VAL A 182 -10.71 3.69 2.67
C VAL A 182 -9.47 4.57 2.73
N CYS A 183 -8.58 4.39 1.77
CA CYS A 183 -7.38 5.19 1.60
C CYS A 183 -7.14 5.44 0.10
N SER A 184 -7.39 6.66 -0.35
CA SER A 184 -7.19 7.06 -1.74
C SER A 184 -5.77 6.80 -2.23
N ASN A 185 -5.63 6.39 -3.49
CA ASN A 185 -4.32 6.26 -4.12
C ASN A 185 -3.54 7.58 -4.00
N ALA A 186 -2.29 7.48 -3.57
CA ALA A 186 -1.42 8.64 -3.45
C ALA A 186 -1.03 9.16 -4.83
N ILE A 187 -0.87 10.48 -4.93
CA ILE A 187 -0.33 11.17 -6.10
C ILE A 187 1.01 11.77 -5.71
N ASP A 188 2.02 11.60 -6.54
CA ASP A 188 3.32 12.21 -6.31
C ASP A 188 3.24 13.72 -6.56
N THR A 189 3.06 14.50 -5.50
CA THR A 189 2.91 15.96 -5.62
C THR A 189 4.23 16.68 -5.93
N GLU A 190 5.37 15.99 -5.86
CA GLU A 190 6.65 16.52 -6.36
C GLU A 190 6.66 16.53 -7.89
N LEU A 191 6.11 15.46 -8.50
CA LEU A 191 5.99 15.31 -9.95
C LEU A 191 4.76 16.04 -10.51
N PHE A 192 3.59 15.84 -9.89
CA PHE A 192 2.31 16.45 -10.26
C PHE A 192 2.07 17.72 -9.45
N ARG A 193 2.84 18.75 -9.77
CA ARG A 193 2.70 20.09 -9.18
C ARG A 193 2.03 21.07 -10.15
N PRO A 194 1.28 22.06 -9.66
CA PRO A 194 0.77 23.13 -10.50
C PRO A 194 1.89 23.81 -11.28
N MET A 195 1.67 24.05 -12.58
CA MET A 195 2.59 24.76 -13.47
C MET A 195 1.90 26.03 -13.98
N PRO A 196 2.07 27.19 -13.29
CA PRO A 196 1.31 28.42 -13.57
C PRO A 196 1.38 28.88 -15.03
N GLU A 197 2.54 28.70 -15.67
CA GLU A 197 2.74 29.07 -17.07
C GLU A 197 1.92 28.24 -18.04
N ILE A 198 1.73 26.95 -17.76
CA ILE A 198 0.89 26.05 -18.56
C ILE A 198 -0.59 26.36 -18.31
N GLU A 199 -0.97 26.61 -17.06
CA GLU A 199 -2.34 27.00 -16.71
C GLU A 199 -2.76 28.28 -17.44
N LYS A 200 -1.89 29.29 -17.48
CA LYS A 200 -2.13 30.54 -18.20
C LYS A 200 -2.28 30.33 -19.72
N LYS A 201 -1.49 29.43 -20.32
CA LYS A 201 -1.59 29.08 -21.75
C LYS A 201 -2.90 28.34 -22.07
N LEU A 202 -3.29 27.38 -21.23
CA LEU A 202 -4.54 26.63 -21.42
C LEU A 202 -5.76 27.54 -21.29
N ARG A 203 -5.81 28.41 -20.27
CA ARG A 203 -6.93 29.35 -20.09
C ARG A 203 -7.18 30.20 -21.33
N LYS A 204 -6.13 30.68 -22.00
CA LYS A 204 -6.24 31.46 -23.25
C LYS A 204 -6.81 30.70 -24.45
N HIS A 205 -6.82 29.36 -24.43
CA HIS A 205 -7.37 28.54 -25.51
C HIS A 205 -8.83 28.14 -25.26
N PHE A 206 -9.31 28.27 -24.03
CA PHE A 206 -10.68 27.94 -23.62
C PHE A 206 -11.53 29.19 -23.31
N THR A 207 -11.02 30.38 -23.60
CA THR A 207 -11.72 31.69 -23.52
C THR A 207 -11.61 32.38 -24.86
#